data_AF-A0A2J4P3S6-F1
#
_entry.id   AF-A0A2J4P3S6-F1
#
_cell.length_a   1.000
_cell.length_b   1.000
_cell.length_c   1.000
_cell.angle_alpha   90.00
_cell.angle_beta   90.00
_cell.angle_gamma   90.00
#
_symmetry.space_group_name_H-M   'P 1'
#
loop_
_entity.id
_entity.type
_entity.pdbx_description
1 polymer ?
#
loop_
_entity_poly.entity_id
_entity_poly.type
_entity_poly.pdbx_seq_one_letter_code
_entity_poly.pdbx_strand_id
1 'polypeptide(L)' 'IVDGSEQNLHYWYRLMKKSRLAAPITEAQIRLAQGFLRELEPEVSDLHALQERYNALFLPEDGVHWLH' A
#
# COMPACT_ATOMS: atom_id res chain seq x y z
N ILE A 1 -2.38 -8.22 -3.73
CA ILE A 1 -3.32 -9.36 -3.83
C ILE A 1 -2.89 -10.43 -4.85
N VAL A 2 -2.51 -10.08 -6.08
CA VAL A 2 -2.10 -11.10 -7.10
C VAL A 2 -0.66 -11.57 -6.93
N ASP A 3 0.27 -10.64 -6.68
CA ASP A 3 1.69 -10.94 -6.41
C ASP A 3 2.17 -10.08 -5.23
N GLY A 4 2.52 -10.75 -4.13
CA GLY A 4 2.98 -10.13 -2.88
C GLY A 4 4.49 -10.00 -2.76
N SER A 5 5.26 -10.36 -3.80
CA SER A 5 6.72 -10.28 -3.79
C SER A 5 7.21 -8.83 -3.63
N GLU A 6 8.36 -8.67 -2.97
CA GLU A 6 8.99 -7.36 -2.78
C GLU A 6 9.36 -6.70 -4.12
N GLN A 7 9.82 -7.50 -5.10
CA GLN A 7 10.12 -7.02 -6.45
C GLN A 7 8.91 -6.36 -7.11
N ASN A 8 7.72 -6.96 -6.96
CA ASN A 8 6.47 -6.39 -7.48
C ASN A 8 6.10 -5.09 -6.74
N LEU A 9 6.30 -5.03 -5.42
CA LEU A 9 6.10 -3.80 -4.65
C LEU A 9 7.01 -2.66 -5.13
N HIS A 10 8.30 -2.91 -5.37
CA HIS A 10 9.22 -1.91 -5.93
C HIS A 10 8.84 -1.47 -7.34
N TYR A 11 8.32 -2.38 -8.17
CA TYR A 11 7.85 -2.03 -9.50
C TYR A 11 6.68 -1.03 -9.43
N TRP A 12 5.64 -1.35 -8.65
CA TRP A 12 4.47 -0.49 -8.50
C TRP A 12 4.79 0.83 -7.81
N TYR A 13 5.64 0.81 -6.77
CA TYR A 13 6.10 2.03 -6.12
C TYR A 13 6.80 2.97 -7.10
N ARG A 14 7.74 2.47 -7.92
CA ARG A 14 8.42 3.29 -8.94
C ARG A 14 7.44 3.89 -9.94
N LEU A 15 6.42 3.14 -10.35
CA LEU A 15 5.41 3.62 -11.27
C LEU A 15 4.55 4.74 -10.63
N MET A 16 4.05 4.52 -9.41
CA MET A 16 3.27 5.52 -8.66
C MET A 16 4.10 6.76 -8.30
N LYS A 17 5.39 6.61 -8.04
CA LYS A 17 6.29 7.73 -7.73
C LYS A 17 6.42 8.68 -8.92
N LYS A 18 6.52 8.15 -10.15
CA LYS A 18 6.57 8.97 -11.37
C LYS A 18 5.31 9.83 -11.56
N SER A 19 4.16 9.36 -11.09
CA SER A 19 2.89 10.09 -11.13
C SER A 19 2.58 10.88 -9.85
N ARG A 20 3.50 10.95 -8.89
CA ARG A 20 3.31 11.60 -7.58
C ARG A 20 2.16 11.01 -6.75
N LEU A 21 1.84 9.74 -6.96
CA LEU A 21 0.83 8.98 -6.23
C LEU A 21 1.41 8.03 -5.18
N ALA A 22 2.74 7.95 -5.07
CA ALA A 22 3.43 7.13 -4.09
C ALA A 22 3.34 7.75 -2.67
N ALA A 23 2.15 7.66 -2.08
CA ALA A 23 1.85 8.04 -0.70
C ALA A 23 1.72 6.78 0.18
N PRO A 24 1.60 6.91 1.51
CA PRO A 24 1.29 5.76 2.36
C PRO A 24 -0.02 5.13 1.98
N ILE A 25 -0.08 3.83 2.19
CA ILE A 25 -1.35 3.12 2.23
C ILE A 25 -1.97 3.38 3.61
N THR A 26 -3.16 3.97 3.61
CA THR A 26 -3.90 4.35 4.81
C THR A 26 -5.04 3.39 5.09
N GLU A 27 -5.56 3.41 6.32
CA GLU A 27 -6.77 2.67 6.71
C GLU A 27 -7.97 2.98 5.82
N ALA A 28 -8.08 4.22 5.33
CA ALA A 28 -9.14 4.60 4.41
C ALA A 28 -9.02 3.86 3.07
N GLN A 29 -7.80 3.70 2.54
CA GLN A 29 -7.56 2.93 1.33
C GLN A 29 -7.78 1.43 1.53
N ILE A 30 -7.50 0.88 2.72
CA ILE A 30 -7.84 -0.51 3.04
C ILE A 30 -9.36 -0.73 2.99
N ARG A 31 -10.14 0.15 3.61
CA ARG A 31 -11.62 0.07 3.55
C ARG A 31 -12.16 0.20 2.12
N LEU A 32 -11.57 1.10 1.31
CA LEU A 32 -11.93 1.20 -0.10
C LEU A 32 -11.59 -0.09 -0.86
N ALA A 33 -10.41 -0.68 -0.62
CA ALA A 33 -10.00 -1.94 -1.25
C ALA A 33 -10.94 -3.09 -0.88
N GLN A 34 -11.37 -3.20 0.39
CA GLN A 34 -12.37 -4.19 0.81
C GLN A 34 -13.68 -4.05 0.02
N GLY A 35 -14.16 -2.82 -0.17
CA GLY A 35 -15.38 -2.56 -0.95
C GLY A 35 -15.20 -2.88 -2.43
N PHE A 36 -14.08 -2.48 -3.04
CA PHE A 36 -13.81 -2.71 -4.46
C PHE A 36 -13.52 -4.17 -4.79
N LEU A 37 -12.95 -4.93 -3.85
CA LEU A 37 -12.54 -6.31 -4.04
C LEU A 37 -13.52 -7.31 -3.42
N ARG A 38 -14.74 -6.89 -3.05
CA ARG A 38 -15.73 -7.72 -2.33
C ARG A 38 -15.98 -9.09 -2.97
N GLU A 39 -15.94 -9.18 -4.30
CA GLU A 39 -16.21 -10.42 -5.05
C GLU A 39 -15.04 -11.42 -4.99
N LEU A 40 -13.84 -10.93 -4.66
CA LEU A 40 -12.66 -11.75 -4.43
C LEU A 40 -12.52 -12.20 -2.98
N GLU A 41 -13.40 -11.70 -2.09
CA GLU A 41 -13.40 -11.96 -0.65
C GLU A 41 -12.00 -11.96 -0.03
N PRO A 42 -11.20 -10.87 -0.20
CA PRO A 42 -9.85 -10.85 0.32
C PRO A 42 -9.85 -10.87 1.84
N GLU A 43 -8.96 -11.66 2.42
CA GLU A 43 -8.72 -11.65 3.86
C GLU A 43 -8.26 -10.25 4.31
N VAL A 44 -8.93 -9.72 5.32
CA VAL A 44 -8.65 -8.36 5.83
C VAL A 44 -7.22 -8.28 6.37
N SER A 45 -6.74 -9.35 6.99
CA SER A 45 -5.36 -9.46 7.45
C SER A 45 -4.34 -9.31 6.33
N ASP A 46 -4.63 -9.82 5.13
CA ASP A 46 -3.69 -9.76 4.00
C ASP A 46 -3.57 -8.34 3.46
N LEU A 47 -4.66 -7.57 3.49
CA LEU A 47 -4.67 -6.17 3.11
C LEU A 47 -3.87 -5.31 4.11
N HIS A 48 -4.00 -5.57 5.41
CA HIS A 48 -3.19 -4.91 6.43
C HIS A 48 -1.70 -5.31 6.35
N ALA A 49 -1.40 -6.58 6.13
CA ALA A 49 -0.02 -7.04 5.95
C ALA A 49 0.64 -6.37 4.72
N LEU A 50 -0.11 -6.16 3.64
CA LEU A 50 0.35 -5.40 2.48
C LEU A 50 0.66 -3.94 2.84
N GLN A 51 -0.23 -3.28 3.57
CA GLN A 51 -0.06 -1.89 4.02
C GLN A 51 1.18 -1.73 4.88
N GLU A 52 1.34 -2.56 5.91
CA GLU A 52 2.49 -2.52 6.82
C GLU A 52 3.80 -2.70 6.04
N ARG A 53 3.88 -3.73 5.20
CA ARG A 53 5.08 -4.00 4.38
C ARG A 53 5.38 -2.86 3.41
N TYR A 54 4.37 -2.36 2.69
CA TYR A 54 4.57 -1.27 1.74
C TYR A 54 5.05 0.01 2.45
N ASN A 55 4.39 0.39 3.54
CA ASN A 55 4.73 1.61 4.28
C ASN A 55 6.14 1.50 4.89
N ALA A 56 6.48 0.35 5.49
CA ALA A 56 7.83 0.12 6.03
C ALA A 56 8.93 0.21 4.96
N LEU A 57 8.69 -0.32 3.76
CA LEU A 57 9.68 -0.31 2.67
C LEU A 57 9.91 1.08 2.07
N PHE A 58 8.88 1.92 1.99
CA PHE A 58 8.92 3.12 1.15
C PHE A 58 8.74 4.44 1.90
N LEU A 59 8.39 4.37 3.19
CA LEU A 59 8.12 5.53 4.03
C LEU A 59 8.79 5.34 5.41
N PRO A 60 10.12 5.15 5.45
CA PRO A 60 10.82 5.04 6.72
C PRO A 60 10.61 6.31 7.56
N GLU A 61 10.54 6.13 8.88
CA GLU A 61 10.16 7.16 9.87
C GLU A 61 10.98 8.46 9.78
N ASP A 62 12.22 8.39 9.29
CA ASP A 62 13.10 9.56 9.10
C ASP A 62 12.69 10.48 7.94
N GLY A 63 11.76 10.05 7.08
CA GLY A 63 11.46 10.70 5.81
C GLY A 63 10.14 11.45 5.73
N VAL A 64 9.27 11.39 6.76
CA VAL A 64 7.93 11.97 6.64
C VAL A 64 7.61 13.06 7.67
N HIS A 65 7.83 14.30 7.24
CA HIS A 65 7.14 15.46 7.79
C HIS A 65 5.68 15.44 7.34
N TRP A 66 4.80 14.85 8.13
CA TRP A 66 3.37 15.13 8.01
C TRP A 66 3.14 16.56 8.50
N LEU A 67 2.83 17.48 7.60
CA LEU A 67 2.24 18.77 7.99
C LEU A 67 0.88 18.46 8.61
N HIS A 68 0.81 18.55 9.94
CA HIS A 68 -0.43 18.59 10.70
C HIS A 68 -1.21 19.89 10.42
#